data_AF-A0A497TGI3-F1
#
_entry.id   AF-A0A497TGI3-F1
#
_cell.length_a   1.000
_cell.length_b   1.000
_cell.length_c   1.000
_cell.angle_alpha   90.00
_cell.angle_beta   90.00
_cell.angle_gamma   90.00
#
_symmetry.space_group_name_H-M   'P 1'
#
loop_
_entity.id
_entity.type
_entity.pdbx_description
1 polymer ?
#
loop_
_entity_poly.entity_id
_entity_poly.type
_entity_poly.pdbx_seq_one_letter_code
_entity_poly.pdbx_strand_id
1 'polypeptide(L)' 'HRYEVLVKVMKEKKLVPHKFEFYLNAFRYGMPPHGGFGLGSERLLQQILGLENIKEAILFPRTPERLVP' A
#
# COMPACT_ATOMS: atom_id res chain seq x y z
N HIS A 1 6.47 13.40 5.61
CA HIS A 1 6.52 14.63 4.81
C HIS A 1 7.94 15.23 4.62
N ARG A 2 8.95 14.90 5.45
CA ARG A 2 10.33 15.42 5.28
C ARG A 2 11.08 14.67 4.17
N TYR A 3 11.48 15.36 3.10
CA TYR A 3 12.12 14.77 1.92
C TYR A 3 13.45 14.05 2.23
N GLU A 4 14.39 14.70 2.92
CA GLU A 4 15.72 14.10 3.20
C GLU A 4 15.63 12.80 4.01
N VAL A 5 14.69 12.75 4.97
CA VAL A 5 14.44 11.56 5.79
C VAL A 5 13.87 10.43 4.94
N LEU A 6 12.94 10.73 4.03
CA LEU A 6 12.38 9.74 3.11
C LEU A 6 13.47 9.15 2.21
N VAL A 7 14.32 9.99 1.60
CA VAL A 7 15.41 9.54 0.74
C VAL A 7 16.42 8.68 1.51
N LYS A 8 16.77 9.06 2.74
CA LYS A 8 17.64 8.27 3.61
C LYS A 8 17.07 6.87 3.86
N VAL A 9 15.82 6.77 4.31
CA VAL A 9 15.14 5.48 4.59
C VAL A 9 15.02 4.63 3.33
N MET A 10 14.74 5.25 2.19
CA MET A 10 14.70 4.53 0.91
C MET A 10 16.05 3.90 0.56
N LYS A 11 17.15 4.63 0.71
CA LYS A 11 18.50 4.10 0.49
C LYS A 11 18.84 2.97 1.45
N GLU A 12 18.50 3.10 2.74
CA GLU A 12 18.66 2.05 3.76
C GLU A 12 17.87 0.78 3.39
N LYS A 13 16.66 0.93 2.85
CA LYS A 13 15.83 -0.16 2.33
C LYS A 13 16.22 -0.65 0.93
N LYS A 14 17.38 -0.21 0.40
CA LYS A 14 17.90 -0.57 -0.93
C LYS A 14 16.96 -0.21 -2.09
N LEU A 15 16.13 0.82 -1.91
CA LEU A 15 15.31 1.40 -2.97
C LEU A 15 16.10 2.47 -3.72
N VAL A 16 15.83 2.63 -5.02
CA VAL A 16 16.48 3.64 -5.88
C VAL A 16 15.62 4.91 -5.90
N PRO A 17 16.00 6.01 -5.24
CA PRO A 17 15.11 7.18 -5.07
C PRO A 17 14.66 7.81 -6.39
N HIS A 18 15.50 7.81 -7.43
CA HIS A 18 15.15 8.35 -8.74
C HIS A 18 13.95 7.65 -9.40
N LYS A 19 13.71 6.37 -9.12
CA LYS A 19 12.51 5.65 -9.62
C LYS A 19 11.19 6.15 -8.99
N PHE A 20 11.27 6.95 -7.93
CA PHE A 20 10.12 7.49 -7.21
C PHE A 20 10.04 9.01 -7.33
N GLU A 21 10.69 9.60 -8.32
CA GLU A 21 10.74 11.05 -8.51
C GLU A 21 9.35 11.69 -8.55
N PHE A 22 8.40 11.06 -9.23
CA PHE A 22 6.99 11.47 -9.25
C PHE A 22 6.41 11.64 -7.84
N TYR A 23 6.67 10.70 -6.93
CA TYR A 23 6.20 10.76 -5.54
C TYR A 23 7.01 11.78 -4.73
N LEU A 24 8.33 11.74 -4.84
CA LEU A 24 9.24 12.55 -4.03
C LEU A 24 9.15 14.05 -4.33
N ASN A 25 8.82 14.45 -5.56
CA ASN A 25 8.68 15.85 -5.93
C ASN A 25 7.63 16.58 -5.07
N ALA A 26 6.52 15.92 -4.75
CA ALA A 26 5.51 16.50 -3.86
C ALA A 26 6.08 16.86 -2.47
N PHE A 27 7.04 16.07 -1.96
CA PHE A 27 7.72 16.33 -0.69
C PHE A 27 8.79 17.42 -0.78
N ARG A 28 9.40 17.62 -1.96
CA ARG A 28 10.36 18.72 -2.20
C ARG A 28 9.68 20.08 -2.18
N TYR A 29 8.47 20.17 -2.72
CA TYR A 29 7.73 21.43 -2.84
C TYR A 29 6.81 21.76 -1.64
N GLY A 30 7.01 21.10 -0.49
CA GLY A 30 6.33 21.49 0.75
C GLY A 30 5.07 20.68 1.07
N MET A 31 5.18 19.36 1.10
CA MET A 31 4.11 18.48 1.58
C MET A 31 3.86 18.70 3.09
N PRO A 32 2.61 18.93 3.55
CA PRO A 32 2.32 19.08 4.98
C PRO A 32 2.49 17.75 5.74
N PRO A 33 2.63 17.81 7.09
CA PRO A 33 2.54 16.62 7.92
C PRO A 33 1.21 15.89 7.72
N HIS A 34 1.29 14.60 7.42
CA HIS A 34 0.12 13.75 7.16
C HIS A 34 0.42 12.32 7.61
N GLY A 35 -0.65 11.54 7.74
CA GLY A 35 -0.65 10.13 8.02
C GLY A 35 -2.02 9.53 7.69
N GLY A 36 -2.14 8.21 7.79
CA GLY A 36 -3.38 7.49 7.54
C GLY A 36 -3.20 6.00 7.75
N PHE A 37 -4.26 5.25 7.51
CA PHE A 37 -4.25 3.79 7.56
C PHE A 37 -5.00 3.23 6.35
N GLY A 38 -4.66 2.00 5.96
CA GLY A 38 -5.38 1.25 4.94
C GLY A 38 -6.04 0.04 5.57
N LEU A 39 -7.29 -0.24 5.21
CA LEU A 39 -8.05 -1.38 5.68
C LEU A 39 -8.56 -2.17 4.48
N GLY A 40 -8.23 -3.47 4.43
CA GLY A 40 -8.76 -4.37 3.42
C GLY A 40 -10.20 -4.74 3.78
N SER A 41 -11.16 -4.33 2.96
CA SER A 41 -12.59 -4.57 3.18
C SER A 41 -12.93 -6.05 3.32
N GLU A 42 -12.31 -6.90 2.52
CA GLU A 42 -12.58 -8.34 2.45
C GLU A 42 -11.94 -9.07 3.62
N ARG A 43 -10.78 -8.58 4.10
CA ARG A 43 -10.19 -9.05 5.36
C ARG A 43 -10.99 -8.60 6.57
N LEU A 44 -11.52 -7.38 6.57
CA LEU A 44 -12.41 -6.92 7.62
C LEU A 44 -13.64 -7.82 7.70
N LEU A 45 -14.29 -8.10 6.57
CA LEU A 45 -15.44 -9.01 6.50
C LEU A 45 -15.09 -10.43 6.94
N GLN A 46 -13.96 -10.97 6.49
CA GLN A 46 -13.46 -12.28 6.93
C GLN A 46 -13.39 -12.36 8.47
N GLN A 47 -12.83 -11.33 9.12
CA GLN A 47 -12.70 -11.30 10.57
C GLN A 47 -14.06 -11.13 11.27
N ILE A 48 -14.91 -10.22 10.80
CA ILE A 48 -16.24 -9.97 11.40
C ILE A 48 -17.14 -11.21 11.30
N LEU A 49 -17.08 -11.92 10.18
CA LEU A 49 -17.95 -13.07 9.89
C LEU A 49 -17.31 -14.41 10.26
N GLY A 50 -16.05 -14.43 10.69
CA GLY A 50 -15.33 -15.65 11.05
C GLY A 50 -15.09 -16.61 9.88
N LEU A 51 -14.91 -16.09 8.66
CA LEU A 51 -14.72 -16.92 7.47
C LEU A 51 -13.32 -17.56 7.46
N GLU A 52 -13.26 -18.83 7.10
CA GLU A 52 -11.98 -19.57 7.07
C GLU A 52 -11.08 -19.07 5.95
N ASN A 53 -11.65 -18.62 4.82
CA ASN A 53 -10.90 -18.11 3.68
C ASN A 53 -11.38 -16.73 3.20
N ILE A 54 -10.45 -15.83 2.89
CA ILE A 54 -10.75 -14.49 2.34
C ILE A 54 -11.54 -14.56 1.02
N LYS A 55 -11.38 -15.65 0.25
CA LYS A 55 -12.10 -15.85 -1.02
C LYS A 55 -13.62 -15.92 -0.82
N GLU A 56 -14.09 -16.30 0.37
CA GLU A 56 -15.51 -16.33 0.70
C GLU A 56 -16.10 -14.92 0.86
N ALA A 57 -15.26 -13.91 1.09
CA ALA A 57 -15.64 -12.50 1.14
C ALA A 57 -15.51 -11.77 -0.22
N ILE A 58 -15.07 -12.46 -1.28
CA ILE A 58 -14.82 -11.86 -2.60
C ILE A 58 -15.70 -12.55 -3.65
N LEU A 59 -16.52 -11.78 -4.37
CA LEU A 59 -17.43 -12.32 -5.38
C LEU A 59 -16.69 -13.03 -6.53
N PHE A 60 -15.63 -12.39 -7.06
CA PHE A 60 -14.76 -12.95 -8.10
C PHE A 60 -13.30 -12.90 -7.62
N PRO A 61 -12.83 -13.92 -6.87
CA PRO A 61 -11.48 -13.90 -6.30
C PRO A 61 -10.40 -13.90 -7.37
N ARG A 62 -9.53 -12.90 -7.33
CA ARG A 62 -8.33 -12.80 -8.18
C ARG A 62 -7.15 -13.46 -7.48
N THR A 63 -6.52 -14.45 -8.11
CA THR A 63 -5.26 -15.04 -7.63
C THR A 63 -4.29 -15.23 -8.79
N PRO A 64 -2.99 -15.53 -8.56
CA PRO A 64 -2.08 -15.84 -9.65
C PRO A 64 -2.56 -16.98 -10.56
N GLU A 65 -3.33 -17.92 -10.01
CA GLU A 65 -3.90 -19.09 -10.71
C GLU A 65 -5.30 -18.84 -11.28
N ARG A 66 -5.97 -17.73 -10.90
CA ARG A 66 -7.34 -17.40 -11.32
C ARG A 66 -7.41 -15.95 -11.80
N LEU A 67 -7.46 -15.80 -13.12
CA LEU A 67 -7.47 -14.50 -13.80
C LEU A 67 -8.82 -14.13 -14.41
N VAL A 68 -9.75 -15.08 -14.53
CA VAL A 68 -11.07 -14.86 -15.14
C VAL A 68 -12.17 -15.66 -14.43
N PRO A 69 -13.40 -15.11 -14.36
CA PRO A 69 -13.66 -13.66 -14.34
C PRO A 69 -12.88 -12.98 -13.22
#